data_AF-A0A6J5A0J7-F1
#
_entry.id   AF-A0A6J5A0J7-F1
#
_cell.length_a   1.000
_cell.length_b   1.000
_cell.length_c   1.000
_cell.angle_alpha   90.00
_cell.angle_beta   90.00
_cell.angle_gamma   90.00
#
_symmetry.space_group_name_H-M   'P 1'
#
loop_
_entity.id
_entity.type
_entity.pdbx_description
1 polymer ?
#
loop_
_entity_poly.entity_id
_entity_poly.type
_entity_poly.pdbx_seq_one_letter_code
_entity_poly.pdbx_strand_id
1 'polypeptide(L)'
;MNNDERLRREFYVNPASYCRVMAVVSAVTFGLYRVEGGGTVGMLSVRWEKLGNEVVPQLHAYYDSWRVLASFSDVLARMSEVAGSSCSPEALCQILLDCGFVNRIESNRD
;
A
#
# COMPACT_ATOMS: atom_id res chain seq x y z
N MET A 1 6.64 -8.56 -22.30
CA MET A 1 5.66 -8.98 -21.26
C MET A 1 4.59 -9.77 -21.99
N ASN A 2 4.24 -10.97 -21.50
CA ASN A 2 3.12 -11.72 -22.07
C ASN A 2 1.85 -10.89 -21.89
N ASN A 3 1.06 -10.77 -22.95
CA ASN A 3 -0.09 -9.87 -23.02
C ASN A 3 -1.31 -10.35 -22.19
N ASP A 4 -1.22 -11.54 -21.58
CA ASP A 4 -2.31 -12.18 -20.83
C ASP A 4 -2.12 -12.16 -19.30
N GLU A 5 -1.04 -11.57 -18.77
CA GLU A 5 -0.83 -11.55 -17.32
C GLU A 5 -1.78 -10.57 -16.63
N ARG A 6 -2.89 -11.10 -16.08
CA ARG A 6 -3.84 -10.31 -15.30
C ARG A 6 -3.23 -9.89 -13.97
N LEU A 7 -3.02 -8.58 -13.80
CA LEU A 7 -2.59 -7.97 -12.56
C LEU A 7 -3.79 -7.40 -11.80
N ARG A 8 -3.82 -7.61 -10.48
CA ARG A 8 -4.80 -7.04 -9.56
C ARG A 8 -4.11 -6.09 -8.58
N ARG A 9 -4.75 -4.97 -8.28
CA ARG A 9 -4.33 -4.06 -7.21
C ARG A 9 -4.72 -4.65 -5.87
N GLU A 10 -3.75 -4.85 -4.98
CA GLU A 10 -3.99 -5.43 -3.65
C GLU A 10 -3.28 -4.66 -2.56
N PHE A 11 -3.85 -4.68 -1.37
CA PHE A 11 -3.22 -4.17 -0.16
C PHE A 11 -3.45 -5.08 1.04
N TYR A 12 -2.62 -4.88 2.06
CA TYR A 12 -2.81 -5.48 3.38
C TYR A 12 -2.19 -4.62 4.47
N VAL A 13 -2.76 -4.71 5.67
CA VAL A 13 -2.18 -4.14 6.88
C VAL A 13 -1.08 -5.07 7.38
N ASN A 14 0.11 -4.55 7.62
CA ASN A 14 1.23 -5.36 8.12
C ASN A 14 0.99 -5.74 9.59
N PRO A 15 1.39 -6.96 10.00
CA PRO A 15 1.18 -7.42 11.36
C PRO A 15 2.07 -6.66 12.36
N ALA A 16 1.69 -6.69 13.64
CA ALA A 16 2.46 -6.06 14.72
C ALA A 16 3.93 -6.53 14.79
N SER A 17 4.23 -7.77 14.39
CA SER A 17 5.60 -8.27 14.29
C SER A 17 6.44 -7.50 13.26
N TYR A 18 5.88 -7.20 12.10
CA TYR A 18 6.52 -6.37 11.08
C TYR A 18 6.76 -4.96 11.62
N CYS A 19 5.73 -4.34 12.22
CA CYS A 19 5.84 -2.98 12.75
C CYS A 19 6.94 -2.87 13.81
N ARG A 20 7.07 -3.88 14.70
CA ARG A 20 8.17 -3.94 15.68
C ARG A 20 9.55 -4.02 15.01
N VAL A 21 9.72 -4.90 14.02
CA VAL A 21 11.01 -5.10 13.33
C VAL A 21 11.42 -3.84 12.58
N MET A 22 10.46 -3.17 11.93
CA MET A 22 10.72 -1.95 11.18
C MET A 22 10.74 -0.68 12.05
N ALA A 23 10.50 -0.80 13.36
CA ALA A 23 10.39 0.31 14.32
C ALA A 23 9.35 1.39 13.92
N VAL A 24 8.20 0.95 13.41
CA VAL A 24 7.08 1.84 13.01
C VAL A 24 5.82 1.55 13.83
N VAL A 25 4.92 2.54 13.91
CA VAL A 25 3.64 2.43 14.63
C VAL A 25 2.67 1.52 13.87
N SER A 26 2.57 1.72 12.56
CA SER A 26 1.72 0.93 11.67
C SER A 26 2.29 0.94 10.25
N ALA A 27 1.85 0.01 9.41
CA ALA A 27 2.23 0.00 8.01
C ALA A 27 1.14 -0.67 7.16
N VAL A 28 0.87 -0.09 5.99
CA VAL A 28 0.02 -0.66 4.95
C VAL A 28 0.89 -0.90 3.72
N THR A 29 0.90 -2.13 3.21
CA THR A 29 1.63 -2.49 1.99
C THR A 29 0.64 -2.73 0.87
N PHE A 30 0.90 -2.15 -0.29
CA PHE A 30 0.04 -2.24 -1.47
C PHE A 30 0.88 -2.32 -2.75
N GLY A 31 0.30 -2.86 -3.80
CA GLY A 31 1.00 -3.09 -5.07
C GLY A 31 0.16 -3.91 -6.03
N LEU A 32 0.84 -4.60 -6.94
CA LEU A 32 0.21 -5.47 -7.93
C LEU A 32 0.43 -6.94 -7.56
N TYR A 33 -0.60 -7.75 -7.76
CA TYR A 33 -0.58 -9.19 -7.59
C TYR A 33 -0.86 -9.88 -8.93
N ARG A 34 -0.11 -10.95 -9.23
CA ARG A 34 -0.33 -11.77 -10.42
C ARG A 34 -1.41 -12.80 -10.14
N VAL A 35 -2.53 -12.73 -10.86
CA VAL A 35 -3.68 -13.61 -10.62
C VAL A 35 -3.36 -15.07 -10.96
N GLU A 36 -2.71 -15.32 -12.09
CA GLU A 36 -2.55 -16.69 -12.61
C GLU A 36 -1.23 -17.37 -12.21
N GLY A 37 -0.18 -16.59 -11.94
CA GLY A 37 1.14 -17.12 -11.55
C GLY A 37 1.46 -16.97 -10.06
N GLY A 38 0.63 -16.25 -9.31
CA GLY A 38 0.90 -15.86 -7.94
C GLY A 38 2.09 -14.90 -7.80
N GLY A 39 2.24 -14.37 -6.58
CA GLY A 39 3.32 -13.45 -6.24
C GLY A 39 2.99 -11.98 -6.51
N THR A 40 3.88 -11.13 -5.99
CA THR A 40 3.70 -9.69 -6.00
C THR A 40 4.66 -9.02 -6.98
N VAL A 41 4.25 -7.87 -7.51
CA VAL A 41 5.02 -7.07 -8.47
C VAL A 41 5.10 -5.64 -7.92
N GLY A 42 6.32 -5.18 -7.64
CA GLY A 42 6.60 -3.82 -7.17
C GLY A 42 5.77 -3.38 -5.97
N MET A 43 5.80 -4.15 -4.88
CA MET A 43 5.13 -3.75 -3.63
C MET A 43 5.80 -2.53 -3.00
N LEU A 44 4.98 -1.63 -2.47
CA LEU A 44 5.40 -0.49 -1.69
C LEU A 44 4.59 -0.40 -0.40
N SER A 45 5.07 0.38 0.56
CA SER A 45 4.37 0.57 1.84
C SER A 45 4.24 2.04 2.17
N VAL A 46 3.14 2.42 2.82
CA VAL A 46 3.12 3.60 3.68
C VAL A 46 3.31 3.13 5.11
N ARG A 47 4.24 3.78 5.81
CA ARG A 47 4.58 3.48 7.19
C ARG A 47 4.30 4.68 8.07
N TRP A 48 3.70 4.44 9.22
CA TRP A 48 3.47 5.47 10.21
C TRP A 48 4.62 5.44 11.20
N GLU A 49 5.47 6.45 11.16
CA GLU A 49 6.62 6.58 12.03
C GLU A 49 6.48 7.79 12.94
N LYS A 50 7.22 7.77 14.06
CA LYS A 50 7.29 8.93 14.95
C LYS A 50 8.32 9.92 14.41
N LEU A 51 7.87 11.10 14.03
CA LEU A 51 8.72 12.23 13.66
C LEU A 51 8.55 13.32 14.73
N GLY A 52 9.45 13.33 15.71
CA GLY A 52 9.29 14.15 16.91
C GLY A 52 8.08 13.70 17.74
N ASN A 53 7.12 14.59 17.92
CA ASN A 53 5.89 14.34 18.69
C ASN A 53 4.71 13.88 17.82
N GLU A 54 4.90 13.76 16.51
CA GLU A 54 3.84 13.43 15.57
C GLU A 54 4.02 12.01 15.01
N VAL A 55 2.89 11.39 14.64
CA VAL A 55 2.88 10.13 13.88
C VAL A 55 2.55 10.49 12.44
N VAL A 56 3.52 10.32 11.54
CA VAL A 56 3.42 10.78 10.16
C VAL A 56 3.48 9.62 9.17
N PRO A 57 2.72 9.67 8.06
CA PRO A 57 2.85 8.69 7.00
C PRO A 57 4.10 8.96 6.16
N GLN A 58 4.94 7.93 6.01
CA GLN A 58 6.11 7.91 5.13
C GLN A 58 5.87 6.91 4.00
N LEU A 59 5.97 7.39 2.75
CA LEU A 59 5.96 6.53 1.58
C LEU A 59 7.30 5.81 1.45
N HIS A 60 7.25 4.50 1.24
CA HIS A 60 8.43 3.66 1.20
C HIS A 60 8.39 2.73 -0.03
N ALA A 61 9.23 3.04 -1.01
CA ALA A 61 9.32 2.36 -2.31
C ALA A 61 10.78 2.02 -2.65
N TYR A 62 11.00 0.85 -3.25
CA TYR A 62 12.30 0.33 -3.70
C TYR A 62 12.28 -0.18 -5.14
N TYR A 63 13.43 -0.16 -5.81
CA TYR A 63 13.68 -0.84 -7.10
C TYR A 63 12.50 -0.71 -8.10
N ASP A 64 11.83 -1.82 -8.40
CA ASP A 64 10.75 -1.93 -9.39
C ASP A 64 9.43 -1.30 -8.93
N SER A 65 9.23 -1.12 -7.62
CA SER A 65 8.03 -0.47 -7.09
C SER A 65 7.90 1.01 -7.48
N TRP A 66 8.98 1.69 -7.90
CA TRP A 66 8.88 3.04 -8.49
C TRP A 66 8.05 3.05 -9.77
N ARG A 67 8.20 2.03 -10.62
CA ARG A 67 7.38 1.87 -11.84
C ARG A 67 5.93 1.61 -11.48
N VAL A 68 5.68 0.81 -10.44
CA VAL A 68 4.32 0.51 -9.97
C VAL A 68 3.67 1.75 -9.35
N LEU A 69 4.40 2.50 -8.52
CA LEU A 69 3.97 3.76 -7.94
C LEU A 69 3.52 4.76 -9.00
N ALA A 70 4.28 4.89 -10.10
CA ALA A 70 3.90 5.78 -11.21
C ALA A 70 2.57 5.39 -11.89
N SER A 71 2.15 4.13 -11.78
CA SER A 71 0.86 3.66 -12.30
C SER A 71 -0.33 3.87 -11.34
N PHE A 72 -0.06 4.32 -10.11
CA PHE A 72 -1.06 4.62 -9.08
C PHE A 72 -1.33 6.12 -8.95
N SER A 73 -1.43 6.81 -10.09
CA SER A 73 -1.70 8.25 -10.14
C SER A 73 -3.00 8.66 -9.44
N ASP A 74 -4.00 7.78 -9.44
CA ASP A 74 -5.26 7.95 -8.73
C ASP A 74 -5.08 7.92 -7.20
N VAL A 75 -4.29 6.98 -6.68
CA VAL A 75 -3.93 6.95 -5.25
C VAL A 75 -3.18 8.23 -4.86
N LEU A 76 -2.22 8.67 -5.68
CA LEU A 76 -1.48 9.90 -5.42
C LEU A 76 -2.37 11.14 -5.44
N ALA A 77 -3.35 11.20 -6.34
CA ALA A 77 -4.35 12.26 -6.37
C ALA A 77 -5.17 12.30 -5.07
N ARG A 78 -5.72 11.15 -4.63
CA ARG A 78 -6.49 11.06 -3.37
C ARG A 78 -5.63 11.41 -2.15
N MET A 79 -4.38 10.98 -2.12
CA MET A 79 -3.43 11.32 -1.05
C MET A 79 -3.11 12.82 -1.02
N SER A 80 -3.09 13.50 -2.17
CA SER A 80 -2.87 14.95 -2.23
C SER A 80 -4.02 15.75 -1.61
N GLU A 81 -5.25 15.25 -1.67
CA GLU A 81 -6.42 15.92 -1.09
C GLU A 81 -6.42 15.91 0.44
N VAL A 82 -5.75 14.92 1.05
CA VAL A 82 -5.60 14.79 2.51
C VAL A 82 -4.24 15.30 3.00
N ALA A 83 -3.40 15.83 2.11
CA ALA A 83 -2.09 16.35 2.45
C ALA A 83 -2.21 17.56 3.41
N GLY A 84 -1.46 17.53 4.50
CA GLY A 84 -1.54 18.54 5.57
C GLY A 84 -2.53 18.23 6.69
N SER A 85 -3.27 17.12 6.58
CA SER A 85 -4.09 16.56 7.66
C SER A 85 -3.48 15.25 8.18
N SER A 86 -3.83 14.83 9.40
CA SER A 86 -3.43 13.52 9.91
C SER A 86 -4.11 12.41 9.10
N CYS A 87 -3.39 11.76 8.18
CA CYS A 87 -3.86 10.56 7.50
C CYS A 87 -3.55 9.34 8.37
N SER A 88 -4.58 8.61 8.81
CA SER A 88 -4.40 7.37 9.59
C SER A 88 -4.22 6.14 8.68
N PRO A 89 -3.72 5.01 9.20
CA PRO A 89 -3.67 3.75 8.45
C PRO A 89 -5.03 3.34 7.86
N GLU A 90 -6.10 3.50 8.62
CA GLU A 90 -7.48 3.18 8.22
C GLU A 90 -7.96 4.10 7.10
N ALA A 91 -7.60 5.39 7.17
CA ALA A 91 -7.90 6.34 6.10
C ALA A 91 -7.21 5.96 4.79
N LEU A 92 -5.94 5.52 4.83
CA LEU A 92 -5.26 5.01 3.64
C LEU A 92 -5.93 3.73 3.11
N CYS A 93 -6.31 2.80 3.98
CA CYS A 93 -7.04 1.59 3.55
C CYS A 93 -8.32 1.96 2.79
N GLN A 94 -9.08 2.95 3.27
CA GLN A 94 -10.28 3.42 2.58
C GLN A 94 -9.94 4.06 1.22
N ILE A 95 -8.91 4.90 1.15
CA ILE A 95 -8.43 5.47 -0.12
C ILE A 95 -8.07 4.38 -1.12
N LEU A 96 -7.37 3.32 -0.68
CA LEU A 96 -6.99 2.21 -1.53
C LEU A 96 -8.23 1.43 -2.04
N LEU A 97 -9.22 1.17 -1.19
CA LEU A 97 -10.50 0.58 -1.59
C LEU A 97 -11.21 1.44 -2.65
N ASP A 98 -11.29 2.76 -2.42
CA ASP A 98 -11.90 3.71 -3.36
C ASP A 98 -11.14 3.74 -4.71
N CYS A 99 -9.83 3.47 -4.71
CA CYS A 99 -8.98 3.35 -5.90
C CYS A 99 -9.00 1.93 -6.53
N GLY A 100 -9.92 1.08 -6.11
CA GLY A 100 -10.13 -0.26 -6.67
C GLY A 100 -9.10 -1.32 -6.23
N PHE A 101 -8.38 -1.08 -5.13
CA PHE A 101 -7.58 -2.14 -4.52
C PHE A 101 -8.48 -3.10 -3.73
N VAL A 102 -8.08 -4.37 -3.68
CA VAL A 102 -8.73 -5.38 -2.84
C VAL A 102 -7.89 -5.63 -1.59
N ASN A 103 -8.54 -5.79 -0.45
CA ASN A 103 -7.87 -6.21 0.78
C ASN A 103 -7.53 -7.71 0.71
N ARG A 104 -6.24 -8.05 0.78
CA ARG A 104 -5.77 -9.43 0.65
C ARG A 104 -6.32 -10.36 1.72
N ILE A 105 -6.57 -9.84 2.93
CA ILE A 105 -7.12 -10.65 4.02
C ILE A 105 -8.56 -11.09 3.70
N GLU A 106 -9.30 -10.31 2.91
CA GLU A 106 -10.67 -10.65 2.48
C GLU A 106 -10.67 -11.65 1.32
N SER A 107 -9.68 -11.58 0.42
CA SER A 107 -9.61 -12.47 -0.75
C SER A 107 -9.26 -13.95 -0.46
N ASN A 108 -8.97 -14.31 0.79
CA ASN A 108 -8.72 -15.70 1.22
C ASN A 108 -9.97 -16.39 1.78
N ARG A 109 -11.17 -15.80 1.60
CA ARG A 109 -12.45 -16.33 2.11
C ARG A 109 -13.41 -16.84 1.04
N ASP A 110 -12.98 -16.95 -0.21
CA ASP A 110 -13.76 -17.54 -1.31
C ASP A 110 -13.16 -18.87 -1.78
#